data_AF-A0A6J4TFJ4-F1
#
_entry.id   AF-A0A6J4TFJ4-F1
#
_cell.length_a   1.000
_cell.length_b   1.000
_cell.length_c   1.000
_cell.angle_alpha   90.00
_cell.angle_beta   90.00
_cell.angle_gamma   90.00
#
_symmetry.space_group_name_H-M   'P 1'
#
loop_
_entity.id
_entity.type
_entity.pdbx_description
1 polymer ?
#
loop_
_entity_poly.entity_id
_entity_poly.type
_entity_poly.pdbx_seq_one_letter_code
_entity_poly.pdbx_strand_id
1 'polypeptide(L)' 'GFYDAFSETDNWFPKRYLAIDQGPIVVMMENYRTGLLWDLFMSAPEVQQGLKKLGFQSPHLKS' A
#
# COMPACT_ATOMS: atom_id res chain seq x y z
N GLY A 1 -12.38 -11.24 4.96
CA GLY A 1 -10.93 -11.40 4.81
C GLY A 1 -10.38 -12.08 6.04
N PHE A 2 -9.07 -12.06 6.24
CA PHE A 2 -8.48 -12.43 7.52
C PHE A 2 -8.91 -11.43 8.60
N TYR A 3 -9.08 -11.91 9.84
CA TYR A 3 -9.34 -11.04 10.98
C TYR A 3 -8.09 -10.24 11.37
N ASP A 4 -8.31 -9.21 12.15
CA ASP A 4 -7.32 -8.21 12.58
C ASP A 4 -6.04 -8.79 13.17
N ALA A 5 -6.19 -9.75 14.09
CA ALA A 5 -5.09 -10.40 14.79
C ALA A 5 -5.56 -11.73 15.38
N PHE A 6 -4.62 -12.57 15.80
CA PHE A 6 -4.88 -13.77 16.60
C PHE A 6 -3.67 -14.10 17.49
N SER A 7 -3.91 -14.87 18.56
CA SER A 7 -2.87 -15.49 19.41
C SER A 7 -3.21 -16.96 19.60
N GLU A 8 -2.39 -17.86 19.06
CA GLU A 8 -2.55 -19.30 19.27
C GLU A 8 -2.25 -19.70 20.71
N THR A 9 -1.25 -19.08 21.34
CA THR A 9 -0.88 -19.31 22.74
C THR A 9 -2.04 -19.04 23.69
N ASP A 10 -2.82 -18.00 23.41
CA ASP A 10 -3.96 -17.60 24.25
C ASP A 10 -5.31 -18.10 23.71
N ASN A 11 -5.31 -18.91 22.65
CA ASN A 11 -6.51 -19.35 21.91
C ASN A 11 -7.47 -18.18 21.60
N TRP A 12 -6.91 -17.04 21.18
CA TRP A 12 -7.64 -15.78 20.97
C TRP A 12 -7.75 -15.46 19.47
N PHE A 13 -8.98 -15.48 18.96
CA PHE A 13 -9.31 -15.26 17.54
C PHE A 13 -10.49 -14.28 17.42
N PRO A 14 -10.27 -12.97 17.64
CA PRO A 14 -11.31 -11.97 17.64
C PRO A 14 -11.95 -11.82 16.26
N LYS A 15 -13.27 -11.79 16.20
CA LYS A 15 -14.01 -11.48 14.96
C LYS A 15 -14.10 -9.97 14.75
N ARG A 16 -12.95 -9.33 14.54
CA ARG A 16 -12.80 -7.88 14.37
C ARG A 16 -12.03 -7.56 13.09
N TYR A 17 -12.26 -6.36 12.58
CA TYR A 17 -11.60 -5.82 11.40
C TYR A 17 -11.32 -4.34 11.63
N LEU A 18 -10.09 -3.90 11.35
CA LEU A 18 -9.76 -2.48 11.24
C LEU A 18 -9.47 -2.12 9.79
N ALA A 19 -10.03 -1.01 9.33
CA ALA A 19 -9.89 -0.56 7.95
C ALA A 19 -8.42 -0.33 7.56
N ILE A 20 -7.61 0.17 8.49
CA ILE A 20 -6.17 0.40 8.28
C ILE A 20 -5.36 -0.88 8.13
N ASP A 21 -5.86 -2.01 8.64
CA ASP A 21 -5.19 -3.31 8.51
C ASP A 21 -5.68 -4.07 7.28
N GLN A 22 -6.97 -3.93 6.94
CA GLN A 22 -7.54 -4.61 5.77
C GLN A 22 -7.25 -3.90 4.45
N GLY A 23 -7.22 -2.56 4.44
CA GLY A 23 -7.01 -1.75 3.24
C GLY A 23 -5.68 -2.06 2.54
N PRO A 24 -4.54 -2.05 3.24
CA PRO A 24 -3.25 -2.38 2.66
C PRO A 24 -3.18 -3.80 2.09
N ILE A 25 -3.92 -4.78 2.65
CA ILE A 25 -3.95 -6.15 2.09
C ILE A 25 -4.40 -6.10 0.63
N VAL A 26 -5.54 -5.47 0.34
CA VAL A 26 -6.08 -5.40 -1.02
C VAL A 26 -5.21 -4.52 -1.92
N VAL A 27 -4.82 -3.35 -1.43
CA VAL A 27 -4.00 -2.39 -2.20
C VAL A 27 -2.67 -3.01 -2.61
N MET A 28 -1.99 -3.69 -1.68
CA MET A 28 -0.67 -4.26 -1.95
C MET A 28 -0.74 -5.56 -2.74
N MET A 29 -1.79 -6.38 -2.58
CA MET A 29 -2.04 -7.51 -3.47
C MET A 29 -2.24 -7.05 -4.92
N GLU A 30 -2.98 -5.96 -5.14
CA GLU A 30 -3.21 -5.46 -6.50
C GLU A 30 -1.96 -4.78 -7.08
N ASN A 31 -1.22 -4.01 -6.27
CA ASN A 31 0.08 -3.46 -6.68
C ASN A 31 1.07 -4.55 -7.08
N TYR A 32 1.09 -5.69 -6.37
CA TYR A 32 1.91 -6.82 -6.77
C TYR A 32 1.49 -7.41 -8.13
N ARG A 33 0.18 -7.52 -8.38
CA ARG A 33 -0.36 -8.15 -9.60
C ARG A 33 -0.18 -7.30 -10.85
N THR A 34 -0.46 -6.00 -10.74
CA THR A 34 -0.59 -5.11 -11.91
C THR A 34 0.12 -3.78 -11.75
N GLY A 35 0.53 -3.41 -10.52
CA GLY A 35 1.08 -2.08 -10.24
C GLY A 35 0.04 -0.96 -10.19
N LEU A 36 -1.26 -1.26 -10.28
CA LEU A 36 -2.33 -0.28 -10.53
C LEU A 36 -2.24 1.01 -9.68
N LEU A 37 -2.13 0.91 -8.36
CA LEU A 37 -2.15 2.08 -7.49
C LEU A 37 -0.79 2.81 -7.51
N TRP A 38 0.31 2.08 -7.68
CA TRP A 38 1.62 2.69 -7.91
C TRP A 38 1.65 3.49 -9.20
N ASP A 39 1.19 2.92 -10.31
CA ASP A 39 1.16 3.60 -11.61
C ASP A 39 0.28 4.84 -11.56
N LEU A 40 -0.91 4.71 -10.96
CA LEU A 40 -1.83 5.85 -10.80
C LEU A 40 -1.20 6.95 -9.93
N PHE A 41 -0.68 6.61 -8.75
CA PHE A 41 -0.10 7.60 -7.84
C PHE A 41 1.15 8.27 -8.44
N MET A 42 2.03 7.49 -9.06
CA MET A 42 3.26 7.99 -9.67
C MET A 42 3.01 8.76 -10.97
N SER A 43 1.83 8.63 -11.59
CA SER A 43 1.44 9.44 -12.74
C SER A 43 1.12 10.91 -12.39
N ALA A 44 0.86 11.22 -11.12
CA ALA A 44 0.49 12.57 -10.68
C ALA A 44 1.68 13.56 -10.82
N PRO A 45 1.51 14.69 -11.54
CA PRO A 45 2.57 15.68 -11.73
C PRO A 45 3.14 16.23 -10.41
N GLU A 46 2.28 16.44 -9.42
CA GLU A 46 2.64 16.99 -8.11
C GLU A 46 3.53 16.02 -7.33
N VAL A 47 3.26 14.71 -7.42
CA VAL A 47 4.07 13.66 -6.81
C VAL A 47 5.46 13.65 -7.46
N GLN A 48 5.53 13.67 -8.79
CA GLN A 48 6.81 13.70 -9.50
C GLN A 48 7.62 14.96 -9.18
N GLN A 49 6.97 16.13 -9.13
CA GLN A 49 7.62 17.40 -8.75
C GLN A 49 8.14 17.35 -7.31
N GLY A 50 7.35 16.84 -6.37
CA GLY A 50 7.73 16.67 -4.98
C GLY A 50 8.96 15.77 -4.82
N LEU A 51 8.95 14.61 -5.48
CA LEU A 51 10.09 13.68 -5.48
C LEU A 51 11.35 14.32 -6.07
N LYS A 52 11.24 15.03 -7.19
CA LYS A 52 12.37 15.78 -7.80
C LYS A 52 12.92 16.84 -6.84
N LYS A 53 12.05 17.63 -6.21
CA LYS A 53 12.44 18.68 -5.25
C LYS A 53 13.19 18.11 -4.04
N LEU A 54 12.85 16.89 -3.63
CA LEU A 54 13.48 16.19 -2.51
C LEU A 54 14.71 15.36 -2.93
N GLY A 55 15.09 15.35 -4.22
CA GLY A 55 16.26 14.64 -4.72
C GLY A 55 16.10 13.13 -4.87
N PHE A 56 14.87 12.61 -4.87
CA PHE A 56 14.61 11.19 -5.11
C PHE A 56 14.81 10.82 -6.58
N GLN A 57 15.26 9.59 -6.82
CA GLN A 57 15.36 8.98 -8.14
C GLN A 57 14.33 7.85 -8.25
N SER A 58 13.67 7.73 -9.40
CA SER A 58 12.70 6.67 -9.66
C SER A 58 12.55 6.43 -11.17
N PRO A 59 12.31 5.18 -11.62
CA PRO A 59 11.99 4.89 -13.02
C PRO A 59 10.77 5.63 -13.57
N HIS A 60 9.90 6.12 -12.68
CA HIS A 60 8.69 6.87 -13.03
C HIS A 60 8.95 8.37 -13.21
N LEU A 61 10.13 8.88 -12.85
CA LEU A 61 10.48 10.27 -13.10
C LEU A 61 10.94 10.42 -14.54
N LYS A 62 10.16 11.16 -15.32
CA LYS A 62 10.57 11.59 -16.66
C LYS A 62 11.82 12.46 -16.54
N SER A 63 12.85 12.10 -17.29
CA SER A 63 14.07 12.90 -17.51
C SER A 63 13.73 14.29 -18.03
#